data_AF-A0A2A5BVL5-F1
#
_entry.id   AF-A0A2A5BVL5-F1
#
_cell.length_a   1.000
_cell.length_b   1.000
_cell.length_c   1.000
_cell.angle_alpha   90.00
_cell.angle_beta   90.00
_cell.angle_gamma   90.00
#
_symmetry.space_group_name_H-M   'P 1'
#
loop_
_entity.id
_entity.type
_entity.pdbx_description
1 polymer ?
#
loop_
_entity_poly.entity_id
_entity_poly.type
_entity_poly.pdbx_seq_one_letter_code
_entity_poly.pdbx_strand_id
1 'polypeptide(L)'
;PRTPCGDLQLTTRITEVRGKRGELKKPSYCRGEYEVPADAWYFSGNSHPSVMPYSVLMEISLQPNGFVSAWAGTTLRFPDKELFFRNLDGSGELLREVDLRGKTIINDSNLLSTTIVGSNIVQSFDFTLSVDNEPFYKGTAVFGYFEASALKDQLGLDKGQVKEPWHVVNNTPQNEVIALNLHQEPTRSRLYNAPAGKPHYRLAGGQLDFIDRVDIVNNGGKEGKGYIFAEKTIDPTDWFFSFHFHEDPVMPGSLGVEAIIEAMQVYALENDLGANLVNPMFSTVLSKVKWKYRGQINPLNVKLSLDIHITDVRHEAGQVTIVGDASLSKDGLRIYEVADIVICLKEA
;
A
#
# COMPACT_ATOMS: atom_id res chain seq x y z
N PRO A 1 -18.32 -6.58 6.95
CA PRO A 1 -16.98 -6.74 7.58
C PRO A 1 -16.90 -5.82 8.79
N ARG A 2 -16.08 -6.16 9.79
CA ARG A 2 -15.66 -5.15 10.77
C ARG A 2 -14.74 -4.16 10.04
N THR A 3 -14.91 -2.88 10.30
CA THR A 3 -14.03 -1.84 9.73
C THR A 3 -12.74 -1.77 10.55
N PRO A 4 -11.64 -1.27 9.97
CA PRO A 4 -10.45 -0.94 10.75
C PRO A 4 -10.78 0.07 11.87
N CYS A 5 -9.98 0.09 12.92
CA CYS A 5 -10.17 0.98 14.09
C CYS A 5 -8.86 1.67 14.50
N GLY A 6 -8.89 2.51 15.53
CA GLY A 6 -7.71 3.20 16.07
C GLY A 6 -6.99 4.02 15.00
N ASP A 7 -5.68 3.85 14.90
CA ASP A 7 -4.82 4.60 13.96
C ASP A 7 -5.11 4.29 12.48
N LEU A 8 -5.84 3.21 12.19
CA LEU A 8 -6.33 2.85 10.85
C LEU A 8 -7.81 3.18 10.64
N GLN A 9 -8.48 3.85 11.58
CA GLN A 9 -9.84 4.35 11.37
C GLN A 9 -9.83 5.57 10.45
N LEU A 10 -9.97 5.32 9.15
CA LEU A 10 -9.79 6.34 8.09
C LEU A 10 -11.12 6.66 7.39
N THR A 11 -12.23 6.50 8.11
CA THR A 11 -13.57 6.97 7.77
C THR A 11 -14.23 7.50 9.03
N THR A 12 -14.60 8.79 9.04
CA THR A 12 -15.24 9.46 10.17
C THR A 12 -16.74 9.14 10.22
N ARG A 13 -17.43 9.21 9.08
CA ARG A 13 -18.87 8.97 8.97
C ARG A 13 -19.30 8.59 7.56
N ILE A 14 -20.48 7.99 7.47
CA ILE A 14 -21.21 7.79 6.21
C ILE A 14 -22.39 8.78 6.20
N THR A 15 -22.46 9.63 5.17
CA THR A 15 -23.48 10.69 5.06
C THR A 15 -24.60 10.36 4.08
N GLU A 16 -24.36 9.45 3.14
CA GLU A 16 -25.36 9.04 2.17
C GLU A 16 -25.22 7.55 1.86
N VAL A 17 -26.35 6.86 1.68
CA VAL A 17 -26.38 5.49 1.14
C VAL A 17 -27.52 5.41 0.13
N ARG A 18 -27.23 4.88 -1.06
CA ARG A 18 -28.21 4.69 -2.13
C ARG A 18 -28.21 3.24 -2.60
N GLY A 19 -29.37 2.78 -3.06
CA GLY A 19 -29.61 1.40 -3.47
C GLY A 19 -30.73 0.78 -2.64
N LYS A 20 -30.93 -0.52 -2.78
CA LYS A 20 -31.92 -1.25 -1.98
C LYS A 20 -31.27 -2.49 -1.39
N ARG A 21 -31.22 -2.55 -0.06
CA ARG A 21 -30.68 -3.67 0.70
C ARG A 21 -31.29 -4.99 0.23
N GLY A 22 -30.44 -6.00 0.01
CA GLY A 22 -30.83 -7.32 -0.51
C GLY A 22 -30.98 -7.41 -2.03
N GLU A 23 -31.04 -6.31 -2.79
CA GLU A 23 -31.04 -6.32 -4.27
C GLU A 23 -29.62 -6.34 -4.85
N LEU A 24 -28.87 -7.41 -4.59
CA LEU A 24 -27.43 -7.55 -4.97
C LEU A 24 -27.13 -7.52 -6.47
N LYS A 25 -28.16 -7.59 -7.33
CA LYS A 25 -28.01 -7.50 -8.80
C LYS A 25 -28.00 -6.04 -9.31
N LYS A 26 -28.31 -5.07 -8.45
CA LYS A 26 -28.28 -3.65 -8.81
C LYS A 26 -27.12 -2.96 -8.07
N PRO A 27 -26.51 -1.93 -8.67
CA PRO A 27 -25.51 -1.14 -7.99
C PRO A 27 -26.04 -0.54 -6.68
N SER A 28 -25.16 -0.40 -5.71
CA SER A 28 -25.39 0.35 -4.47
C SER A 28 -24.26 1.34 -4.28
N TYR A 29 -24.47 2.34 -3.44
CA TYR A 29 -23.53 3.44 -3.27
C TYR A 29 -23.52 3.90 -1.82
N CYS A 30 -22.36 4.37 -1.35
CA CYS A 30 -22.29 5.19 -0.15
C CYS A 30 -21.36 6.38 -0.33
N ARG A 31 -21.64 7.44 0.42
CA ARG A 31 -20.75 8.58 0.63
C ARG A 31 -20.14 8.51 2.01
N GLY A 32 -18.83 8.33 2.07
CA GLY A 32 -18.04 8.46 3.29
C GLY A 32 -17.37 9.83 3.40
N GLU A 33 -17.10 10.24 4.63
CA GLU A 33 -16.27 11.41 4.92
C GLU A 33 -15.14 11.00 5.88
N TYR A 34 -13.95 11.53 5.63
CA TYR A 34 -12.83 11.46 6.56
C TYR A 34 -12.33 12.86 6.89
N GLU A 35 -12.43 13.24 8.16
CA GLU A 35 -11.88 14.49 8.69
C GLU A 35 -10.40 14.26 9.03
N VAL A 36 -9.51 14.81 8.19
CA VAL A 36 -8.08 14.60 8.29
C VAL A 36 -7.52 15.45 9.44
N PRO A 37 -6.98 14.85 10.52
CA PRO A 37 -6.31 15.62 11.56
C PRO A 37 -5.08 16.33 10.99
N ALA A 38 -4.89 17.60 11.34
CA ALA A 38 -3.73 18.37 10.86
C ALA A 38 -2.39 17.85 11.40
N ASP A 39 -2.44 17.14 12.52
CA ASP A 39 -1.34 16.55 13.28
C ASP A 39 -1.38 15.01 13.29
N ALA A 40 -2.05 14.39 12.31
CA ALA A 40 -2.15 12.94 12.23
C ALA A 40 -0.77 12.26 12.24
N TRP A 41 -0.69 11.07 12.84
CA TRP A 41 0.55 10.30 13.03
C TRP A 41 1.35 10.14 11.73
N TYR A 42 0.66 9.96 10.61
CA TYR A 42 1.23 9.76 9.28
C TYR A 42 1.74 11.05 8.62
N PHE A 43 1.49 12.23 9.19
CA PHE A 43 2.17 13.48 8.82
C PHE A 43 3.38 13.73 9.73
N SER A 44 3.23 13.52 11.04
CA SER A 44 4.31 13.75 12.01
C SER A 44 5.46 12.76 11.87
N GLY A 45 5.17 11.51 11.51
CA GLY A 45 6.17 10.45 11.31
C GLY A 45 6.84 10.49 9.93
N ASN A 46 6.34 11.29 9.01
CA ASN A 46 6.83 11.33 7.64
C ASN A 46 8.12 12.18 7.51
N SER A 47 8.81 12.06 6.37
CA SER A 47 9.97 12.90 6.04
C SER A 47 9.57 14.36 5.75
N HIS A 48 8.34 14.57 5.26
CA HIS A 48 7.74 15.89 5.06
C HIS A 48 6.26 15.91 5.52
N PRO A 49 5.82 16.91 6.31
CA PRO A 49 4.49 16.90 6.94
C PRO A 49 3.32 17.19 5.99
N SER A 50 3.56 17.61 4.74
CA SER A 50 2.48 17.80 3.75
C SER A 50 2.12 16.54 2.96
N VAL A 51 2.90 15.46 3.11
CA VAL A 51 2.75 14.26 2.29
C VAL A 51 1.93 13.23 3.04
N MET A 52 0.78 12.87 2.48
CA MET A 52 0.01 11.72 2.93
C MET A 52 0.64 10.43 2.34
N PRO A 53 0.96 9.43 3.15
CA PRO A 53 1.41 8.13 2.65
C PRO A 53 0.40 7.51 1.69
N TYR A 54 0.88 6.79 0.68
CA TYR A 54 0.02 6.23 -0.35
C TYR A 54 -0.93 5.17 0.23
N SER A 55 -0.46 4.42 1.23
CA SER A 55 -1.28 3.48 1.99
C SER A 55 -2.47 4.13 2.70
N VAL A 56 -2.30 5.32 3.27
CA VAL A 56 -3.39 6.07 3.92
C VAL A 56 -4.42 6.50 2.88
N LEU A 57 -3.99 6.98 1.69
CA LEU A 57 -4.90 7.27 0.57
C LEU A 57 -5.69 6.04 0.14
N MET A 58 -5.02 4.88 0.02
CA MET A 58 -5.67 3.61 -0.29
C MET A 58 -6.71 3.27 0.78
N GLU A 59 -6.38 3.32 2.07
CA GLU A 59 -7.31 2.97 3.14
C GLU A 59 -8.53 3.89 3.19
N ILE A 60 -8.36 5.22 3.07
CA ILE A 60 -9.48 6.18 2.97
C ILE A 60 -10.39 5.83 1.79
N SER A 61 -9.81 5.38 0.67
CA SER A 61 -10.55 4.98 -0.53
C SER A 61 -11.30 3.65 -0.37
N LEU A 62 -10.74 2.71 0.38
CA LEU A 62 -11.18 1.31 0.40
C LEU A 62 -12.15 0.99 1.53
N GLN A 63 -12.08 1.66 2.69
CA GLN A 63 -12.93 1.36 3.84
C GLN A 63 -14.44 1.54 3.55
N PRO A 64 -14.90 2.59 2.86
CA PRO A 64 -16.31 2.73 2.48
C PRO A 64 -16.83 1.62 1.55
N ASN A 65 -15.97 0.99 0.74
CA ASN A 65 -16.36 -0.19 -0.07
C ASN A 65 -16.83 -1.35 0.84
N GLY A 66 -16.11 -1.58 1.94
CA GLY A 66 -16.49 -2.57 2.95
C GLY A 66 -17.80 -2.23 3.66
N PHE A 67 -18.05 -0.94 3.90
CA PHE A 67 -19.32 -0.46 4.48
C PHE A 67 -20.51 -0.72 3.56
N VAL A 68 -20.48 -0.23 2.31
CA VAL A 68 -21.63 -0.39 1.39
C VAL A 68 -21.88 -1.87 1.06
N SER A 69 -20.81 -2.67 1.00
CA SER A 69 -20.88 -4.12 0.88
C SER A 69 -21.63 -4.78 2.04
N ALA A 70 -21.29 -4.44 3.29
CA ALA A 70 -21.99 -4.94 4.48
C ALA A 70 -23.45 -4.47 4.51
N TRP A 71 -23.68 -3.18 4.24
CA TRP A 71 -25.00 -2.58 4.22
C TRP A 71 -25.93 -3.24 3.20
N ALA A 72 -25.41 -3.57 2.01
CA ALA A 72 -26.16 -4.26 0.95
C ALA A 72 -26.71 -5.63 1.41
N GLY A 73 -26.17 -6.19 2.50
CA GLY A 73 -26.64 -7.44 3.11
C GLY A 73 -26.08 -8.67 2.42
N THR A 74 -24.94 -8.54 1.74
CA THR A 74 -24.35 -9.61 0.92
C THR A 74 -24.05 -10.88 1.72
N THR A 75 -23.53 -10.74 2.94
CA THR A 75 -23.22 -11.87 3.83
C THR A 75 -24.46 -12.49 4.48
N LEU A 76 -25.61 -11.81 4.51
CA LEU A 76 -26.86 -12.35 5.08
C LEU A 76 -27.42 -13.54 4.28
N ARG A 77 -26.87 -13.80 3.09
CA ARG A 77 -27.14 -15.02 2.31
C ARG A 77 -26.52 -16.28 2.92
N PHE A 78 -25.58 -16.11 3.85
CA PHE A 78 -24.84 -17.18 4.50
C PHE A 78 -24.78 -16.93 6.02
N PRO A 79 -25.94 -16.90 6.73
CA PRO A 79 -26.01 -16.48 8.12
C PRO A 79 -25.22 -17.38 9.09
N ASP A 80 -25.02 -18.65 8.71
CA ASP A 80 -24.30 -19.64 9.52
C ASP A 80 -22.81 -19.75 9.17
N LYS A 81 -22.30 -18.86 8.30
CA LYS A 81 -20.91 -18.88 7.85
C LYS A 81 -20.13 -17.68 8.35
N GLU A 82 -18.93 -17.95 8.85
CA GLU A 82 -17.93 -16.93 9.09
C GLU A 82 -17.20 -16.61 7.78
N LEU A 83 -17.27 -15.35 7.36
CA LEU A 83 -16.74 -14.88 6.10
C LEU A 83 -15.78 -13.71 6.31
N PHE A 84 -14.61 -13.81 5.69
CA PHE A 84 -13.49 -12.89 5.80
C PHE A 84 -13.42 -12.01 4.56
N PHE A 85 -13.35 -10.69 4.74
CA PHE A 85 -13.35 -9.71 3.65
C PHE A 85 -11.92 -9.38 3.25
N ARG A 86 -11.58 -9.59 1.98
CA ARG A 86 -10.22 -9.38 1.46
C ARG A 86 -10.25 -8.60 0.15
N ASN A 87 -9.35 -7.62 0.04
CA ASN A 87 -9.08 -6.99 -1.26
C ASN A 87 -8.34 -8.00 -2.14
N LEU A 88 -8.72 -8.07 -3.41
CA LEU A 88 -8.17 -9.00 -4.39
C LEU A 88 -7.42 -8.28 -5.50
N ASP A 89 -7.99 -7.19 -6.00
CA ASP A 89 -7.44 -6.44 -7.12
C ASP A 89 -7.86 -4.97 -6.98
N GLY A 90 -7.13 -4.07 -7.60
CA GLY A 90 -7.54 -2.68 -7.67
C GLY A 90 -6.58 -1.81 -8.46
N SER A 91 -6.97 -0.55 -8.61
CA SER A 91 -6.12 0.49 -9.14
C SER A 91 -6.47 1.82 -8.50
N GLY A 92 -5.49 2.73 -8.46
CA GLY A 92 -5.63 4.06 -7.91
C GLY A 92 -4.86 5.06 -8.75
N GLU A 93 -5.48 6.18 -9.07
CA GLU A 93 -4.93 7.22 -9.93
C GLU A 93 -5.00 8.56 -9.20
N LEU A 94 -3.82 9.15 -8.94
CA LEU A 94 -3.71 10.49 -8.38
C LEU A 94 -3.92 11.52 -9.50
N LEU A 95 -4.90 12.40 -9.31
CA LEU A 95 -5.38 13.35 -10.32
C LEU A 95 -4.82 14.75 -10.13
N ARG A 96 -4.52 15.11 -8.88
CA ARG A 96 -3.89 16.38 -8.49
C ARG A 96 -3.26 16.25 -7.12
N GLU A 97 -2.26 17.09 -6.86
CA GLU A 97 -1.66 17.21 -5.54
C GLU A 97 -2.52 18.10 -4.64
N VAL A 98 -2.69 17.69 -3.38
CA VAL A 98 -3.45 18.46 -2.38
C VAL A 98 -2.81 18.30 -1.02
N ASP A 99 -2.61 19.41 -0.30
CA ASP A 99 -2.37 19.35 1.14
C ASP A 99 -3.69 19.02 1.84
N LEU A 100 -3.78 17.82 2.40
CA LEU A 100 -5.01 17.27 2.97
C LEU A 100 -5.16 17.57 4.46
N ARG A 101 -4.15 18.16 5.11
CA ARG A 101 -4.17 18.45 6.55
C ARG A 101 -5.34 19.37 6.92
N GLY A 102 -6.11 18.96 7.92
CA GLY A 102 -7.26 19.72 8.42
C GLY A 102 -8.44 19.79 7.44
N LYS A 103 -8.39 19.06 6.32
CA LYS A 103 -9.48 19.01 5.34
C LYS A 103 -10.43 17.85 5.61
N THR A 104 -11.63 17.94 5.04
CA THR A 104 -12.57 16.81 4.96
C THR A 104 -12.50 16.20 3.57
N ILE A 105 -12.08 14.93 3.51
CA ILE A 105 -12.09 14.15 2.28
C ILE A 105 -13.47 13.49 2.12
N ILE A 106 -14.07 13.66 0.95
CA ILE A 106 -15.30 12.98 0.55
C ILE A 106 -14.92 11.74 -0.25
N ASN A 107 -15.43 10.57 0.13
CA ASN A 107 -15.33 9.32 -0.61
C ASN A 107 -16.69 8.96 -1.20
N ASP A 108 -16.79 8.97 -2.52
CA ASP A 108 -17.92 8.41 -3.26
C ASP A 108 -17.58 6.97 -3.68
N SER A 109 -18.23 5.98 -3.07
CA SER A 109 -17.97 4.54 -3.30
C SER A 109 -19.18 3.86 -3.91
N ASN A 110 -19.01 3.22 -5.08
CA ASN A 110 -20.04 2.48 -5.78
C ASN A 110 -19.75 0.98 -5.74
N LEU A 111 -20.66 0.18 -5.18
CA LEU A 111 -20.72 -1.27 -5.38
C LEU A 111 -21.36 -1.53 -6.75
N LEU A 112 -20.56 -1.96 -7.72
CA LEU A 112 -20.96 -2.12 -9.12
C LEU A 112 -21.57 -3.49 -9.41
N SER A 113 -20.98 -4.54 -8.87
CA SER A 113 -21.43 -5.92 -9.12
C SER A 113 -21.21 -6.81 -7.91
N THR A 114 -22.02 -7.87 -7.80
CA THR A 114 -21.86 -8.95 -6.83
C THR A 114 -22.02 -10.29 -7.53
N THR A 115 -20.97 -11.10 -7.51
CA THR A 115 -20.95 -12.46 -8.03
C THR A 115 -20.82 -13.43 -6.87
N ILE A 116 -21.66 -14.47 -6.85
CA ILE A 116 -21.68 -15.49 -5.80
C ILE A 116 -21.48 -16.86 -6.46
N VAL A 117 -20.45 -17.58 -6.04
CA VAL A 117 -20.15 -18.95 -6.49
C VAL A 117 -19.87 -19.81 -5.26
N GLY A 118 -20.77 -20.75 -4.97
CA GLY A 118 -20.75 -21.45 -3.68
C GLY A 118 -20.97 -20.46 -2.53
N SER A 119 -20.09 -20.47 -1.54
CA SER A 119 -20.02 -19.49 -0.45
C SER A 119 -19.09 -18.30 -0.72
N ASN A 120 -18.34 -18.34 -1.83
CA ASN A 120 -17.45 -17.24 -2.18
C ASN A 120 -18.26 -16.12 -2.83
N ILE A 121 -18.05 -14.91 -2.36
CA ILE A 121 -18.69 -13.71 -2.88
C ILE A 121 -17.58 -12.82 -3.40
N VAL A 122 -17.70 -12.33 -4.63
CA VAL A 122 -16.78 -11.36 -5.23
C VAL A 122 -17.57 -10.12 -5.63
N GLN A 123 -17.06 -8.96 -5.26
CA GLN A 123 -17.69 -7.67 -5.51
C GLN A 123 -16.70 -6.71 -6.12
N SER A 124 -17.15 -5.97 -7.13
CA SER A 124 -16.37 -4.92 -7.78
C SER A 124 -16.90 -3.54 -7.39
N PHE A 125 -15.98 -2.60 -7.24
CA PHE A 125 -16.24 -1.24 -6.82
C PHE A 125 -15.48 -0.26 -7.70
N ASP A 126 -16.02 0.95 -7.83
CA ASP A 126 -15.23 2.14 -8.09
C ASP A 126 -15.35 3.11 -6.92
N PHE A 127 -14.38 4.03 -6.83
CA PHE A 127 -14.38 5.07 -5.83
C PHE A 127 -13.78 6.37 -6.37
N THR A 128 -14.18 7.49 -5.79
CA THR A 128 -13.56 8.81 -6.00
C THR A 128 -13.39 9.52 -4.68
N LEU A 129 -12.18 10.00 -4.41
CA LEU A 129 -11.88 10.92 -3.32
C LEU A 129 -11.83 12.35 -3.83
N SER A 130 -12.55 13.23 -3.14
CA SER A 130 -12.64 14.65 -3.47
C SER A 130 -12.42 15.51 -2.23
N VAL A 131 -11.93 16.72 -2.46
CA VAL A 131 -11.86 17.78 -1.46
C VAL A 131 -12.10 19.11 -2.15
N ASP A 132 -12.75 20.05 -1.49
CA ASP A 132 -13.18 21.32 -2.09
C ASP A 132 -14.05 21.11 -3.36
N ASN A 133 -14.83 20.02 -3.39
CA ASN A 133 -15.64 19.56 -4.53
C ASN A 133 -14.86 19.17 -5.81
N GLU A 134 -13.55 19.03 -5.72
CA GLU A 134 -12.71 18.59 -6.83
C GLU A 134 -12.10 17.21 -6.54
N PRO A 135 -12.24 16.23 -7.47
CA PRO A 135 -11.57 14.95 -7.36
C PRO A 135 -10.05 15.09 -7.29
N PHE A 136 -9.40 14.28 -6.46
CA PHE A 136 -7.94 14.20 -6.43
C PHE A 136 -7.39 12.78 -6.48
N TYR A 137 -8.21 11.77 -6.18
CA TYR A 137 -7.82 10.37 -6.31
C TYR A 137 -9.04 9.56 -6.75
N LYS A 138 -8.88 8.65 -7.70
CA LYS A 138 -9.97 7.77 -8.15
C LYS A 138 -9.44 6.36 -8.41
N GLY A 139 -10.32 5.37 -8.40
CA GLY A 139 -9.85 4.02 -8.61
C GLY A 139 -10.96 2.99 -8.67
N THR A 140 -10.50 1.74 -8.70
CA THR A 140 -11.35 0.55 -8.68
C THR A 140 -10.83 -0.42 -7.64
N ALA A 141 -11.73 -1.24 -7.10
CA ALA A 141 -11.37 -2.30 -6.19
C ALA A 141 -12.21 -3.55 -6.45
N VAL A 142 -11.62 -4.72 -6.23
CA VAL A 142 -12.33 -5.98 -6.16
C VAL A 142 -12.10 -6.55 -4.77
N PHE A 143 -13.19 -6.84 -4.07
CA PHE A 143 -13.13 -7.52 -2.78
C PHE A 143 -13.85 -8.85 -2.86
N GLY A 144 -13.46 -9.78 -1.99
CA GLY A 144 -14.19 -11.01 -1.80
C GLY A 144 -14.45 -11.35 -0.34
N TYR A 145 -15.49 -12.15 -0.14
CA TYR A 145 -15.79 -12.84 1.11
C TYR A 145 -15.46 -14.32 0.94
N PHE A 146 -14.67 -14.84 1.86
CA PHE A 146 -14.17 -16.21 1.83
C PHE A 146 -14.29 -16.85 3.21
N GLU A 147 -14.50 -18.16 3.27
CA GLU A 147 -14.35 -18.93 4.51
C GLU A 147 -12.86 -19.07 4.87
N ALA A 148 -12.54 -19.30 6.15
CA ALA A 148 -11.16 -19.43 6.62
C ALA A 148 -10.35 -20.50 5.87
N SER A 149 -10.97 -21.62 5.48
CA SER A 149 -10.33 -22.68 4.71
C SER A 149 -9.82 -22.20 3.35
N ALA A 150 -10.63 -21.42 2.62
CA ALA A 150 -10.26 -20.86 1.33
C ALA A 150 -9.09 -19.85 1.45
N LEU A 151 -8.94 -19.20 2.60
CA LEU A 151 -7.80 -18.31 2.88
C LEU A 151 -6.54 -19.05 3.33
N LYS A 152 -6.69 -20.18 4.03
CA LYS A 152 -5.56 -21.02 4.47
C LYS A 152 -4.85 -21.69 3.30
N ASP A 153 -5.62 -22.16 2.32
CA ASP A 153 -5.11 -22.90 1.16
C ASP A 153 -4.72 -21.99 -0.02
N GLN A 154 -4.46 -20.71 0.24
CA GLN A 154 -4.06 -19.76 -0.79
C GLN A 154 -2.66 -20.09 -1.32
N LEU A 155 -2.61 -20.39 -2.62
CA LEU A 155 -1.38 -20.74 -3.34
C LEU A 155 -0.62 -19.53 -3.89
N GLY A 156 -0.99 -18.30 -3.50
CA GLY A 156 -0.34 -17.09 -4.00
C GLY A 156 -0.51 -16.91 -5.53
N LEU A 157 0.36 -16.10 -6.10
CA LEU A 157 0.39 -15.79 -7.53
C LEU A 157 1.09 -16.88 -8.36
N ASP A 158 1.92 -17.70 -7.72
CA ASP A 158 2.77 -18.72 -8.36
C ASP A 158 2.35 -20.16 -8.06
N LYS A 159 1.07 -20.37 -7.71
CA LYS A 159 0.49 -21.71 -7.51
C LYS A 159 1.26 -22.56 -6.47
N GLY A 160 1.71 -21.93 -5.39
CA GLY A 160 2.39 -22.56 -4.26
C GLY A 160 3.90 -22.66 -4.44
N GLN A 161 4.45 -22.23 -5.58
CA GLN A 161 5.89 -22.24 -5.81
C GLN A 161 6.55 -21.06 -5.10
N VAL A 162 7.57 -21.36 -4.30
CA VAL A 162 8.49 -20.36 -3.76
C VAL A 162 9.45 -19.94 -4.86
N LYS A 163 9.71 -18.64 -4.96
CA LYS A 163 10.70 -18.08 -5.88
C LYS A 163 11.81 -17.42 -5.09
N GLU A 164 13.03 -17.68 -5.53
CA GLU A 164 14.20 -16.98 -5.03
C GLU A 164 14.25 -15.55 -5.59
N PRO A 165 14.88 -14.61 -4.86
CA PRO A 165 15.04 -13.23 -5.32
C PRO A 165 15.77 -13.15 -6.66
N TRP A 166 15.47 -12.12 -7.47
CA TRP A 166 16.05 -12.00 -8.82
C TRP A 166 17.58 -12.08 -8.84
N HIS A 167 18.27 -11.40 -7.92
CA HIS A 167 19.73 -11.37 -7.89
C HIS A 167 20.35 -12.74 -7.55
N VAL A 168 19.66 -13.56 -6.76
CA VAL A 168 20.06 -14.95 -6.47
C VAL A 168 19.90 -15.81 -7.72
N VAL A 169 18.73 -15.75 -8.36
CA VAL A 169 18.44 -16.52 -9.59
C VAL A 169 19.42 -16.18 -10.72
N ASN A 170 19.85 -14.91 -10.80
CA ASN A 170 20.78 -14.45 -11.83
C ASN A 170 22.26 -14.59 -11.44
N ASN A 171 22.56 -15.20 -10.28
CA ASN A 171 23.92 -15.34 -9.75
C ASN A 171 24.71 -14.02 -9.74
N THR A 172 24.05 -12.93 -9.34
CA THR A 172 24.67 -11.60 -9.26
C THR A 172 25.89 -11.66 -8.34
N PRO A 173 27.08 -11.18 -8.78
CA PRO A 173 28.28 -11.15 -7.96
C PRO A 173 28.06 -10.36 -6.66
N GLN A 174 28.56 -10.87 -5.53
CA GLN A 174 28.35 -10.25 -4.21
C GLN A 174 28.87 -8.81 -4.14
N ASN A 175 29.92 -8.47 -4.89
CA ASN A 175 30.47 -7.12 -4.97
C ASN A 175 29.58 -6.13 -5.77
N GLU A 176 28.55 -6.62 -6.46
CA GLU A 176 27.54 -5.80 -7.13
C GLU A 176 26.27 -5.61 -6.28
N VAL A 177 26.17 -6.29 -5.14
CA VAL A 177 25.04 -6.21 -4.21
C VAL A 177 25.38 -5.28 -3.06
N ILE A 178 24.68 -4.17 -2.96
CA ILE A 178 24.76 -3.25 -1.83
C ILE A 178 23.77 -3.73 -0.76
N ALA A 179 24.27 -4.36 0.30
CA ALA A 179 23.46 -4.88 1.41
C ALA A 179 23.38 -3.87 2.56
N LEU A 180 22.17 -3.45 2.93
CA LEU A 180 21.88 -2.43 3.92
C LEU A 180 20.96 -2.99 5.01
N ASN A 181 21.40 -2.95 6.27
CA ASN A 181 20.55 -3.22 7.43
C ASN A 181 20.10 -1.89 8.05
N LEU A 182 18.79 -1.61 8.03
CA LEU A 182 18.22 -0.32 8.44
C LEU A 182 18.18 -0.11 9.96
N HIS A 183 18.46 -1.17 10.72
CA HIS A 183 18.55 -1.15 12.18
C HIS A 183 19.99 -1.03 12.70
N GLN A 184 20.98 -0.97 11.80
CA GLN A 184 22.41 -0.94 12.14
C GLN A 184 23.08 0.36 11.69
N GLU A 185 24.04 0.82 12.48
CA GLU A 185 24.91 1.93 12.09
C GLU A 185 26.00 1.47 11.12
N PRO A 186 26.45 2.32 10.16
CA PRO A 186 26.04 3.72 9.96
C PRO A 186 24.77 3.89 9.11
N THR A 187 24.18 2.80 8.62
CA THR A 187 23.03 2.82 7.69
C THR A 187 21.83 3.54 8.27
N ARG A 188 21.47 3.24 9.53
CA ARG A 188 20.35 3.88 10.21
C ARG A 188 20.51 5.40 10.25
N SER A 189 21.63 5.89 10.77
CA SER A 189 21.84 7.34 10.85
C SER A 189 21.88 8.00 9.47
N ARG A 190 22.48 7.35 8.45
CA ARG A 190 22.58 7.94 7.11
C ARG A 190 21.24 8.07 6.39
N LEU A 191 20.32 7.13 6.58
CA LEU A 191 19.04 7.10 5.86
C LEU A 191 17.90 7.80 6.63
N TYR A 192 17.94 7.79 7.96
CA TYR A 192 16.89 8.37 8.79
C TYR A 192 17.21 9.78 9.31
N ASN A 193 18.47 10.20 9.34
CA ASN A 193 18.83 11.58 9.68
C ASN A 193 19.08 12.38 8.40
N ALA A 194 18.38 13.50 8.27
CA ALA A 194 18.55 14.39 7.14
C ALA A 194 19.95 15.03 7.12
N PRO A 195 20.59 15.15 5.96
CA PRO A 195 21.81 15.93 5.79
C PRO A 195 21.62 17.41 6.16
N ALA A 196 22.70 18.08 6.56
CA ALA A 196 22.68 19.51 6.81
C ALA A 196 22.24 20.28 5.55
N GLY A 197 21.24 21.15 5.70
CA GLY A 197 20.67 21.93 4.59
C GLY A 197 19.61 21.21 3.76
N LYS A 198 19.36 19.91 3.98
CA LYS A 198 18.35 19.10 3.27
C LYS A 198 17.40 18.39 4.26
N PRO A 199 16.65 19.11 5.13
CA PRO A 199 15.91 18.56 6.27
C PRO A 199 14.88 17.45 5.95
N HIS A 200 14.45 17.34 4.69
CA HIS A 200 13.44 16.37 4.25
C HIS A 200 14.02 15.20 3.44
N TYR A 201 15.34 15.20 3.22
CA TYR A 201 16.01 14.18 2.41
C TYR A 201 16.46 13.00 3.28
N ARG A 202 15.44 12.26 3.74
CA ARG A 202 15.55 11.12 4.65
C ARG A 202 14.32 10.24 4.51
N LEU A 203 14.38 9.04 5.08
CA LEU A 203 13.22 8.18 5.27
C LEU A 203 12.25 8.76 6.31
N ALA A 204 11.00 8.32 6.21
CA ALA A 204 10.05 8.38 7.31
C ALA A 204 10.51 7.50 8.49
N GLY A 205 9.86 7.63 9.65
CA GLY A 205 10.22 6.89 10.85
C GLY A 205 9.01 6.32 11.61
N GLY A 206 9.24 5.38 12.51
CA GLY A 206 8.28 4.96 13.52
C GLY A 206 7.19 4.04 12.97
N GLN A 207 5.92 4.47 12.97
CA GLN A 207 4.82 3.66 12.42
C GLN A 207 4.91 3.47 10.90
N LEU A 208 5.78 4.21 10.22
CA LEU A 208 6.05 4.12 8.78
C LEU A 208 7.28 3.26 8.44
N ASP A 209 7.86 2.53 9.41
CA ASP A 209 8.99 1.61 9.19
C ASP A 209 8.47 0.20 8.84
N PHE A 210 8.55 -0.18 7.56
CA PHE A 210 8.00 -1.44 7.03
C PHE A 210 9.06 -2.38 6.44
N ILE A 211 10.34 -2.02 6.46
CA ILE A 211 11.47 -2.86 6.02
C ILE A 211 12.63 -2.86 7.04
N ASP A 212 13.31 -4.00 7.16
CA ASP A 212 14.46 -4.19 8.05
C ASP A 212 15.80 -4.20 7.30
N ARG A 213 15.84 -4.88 6.15
CA ARG A 213 17.04 -5.04 5.31
C ARG A 213 16.69 -4.79 3.85
N VAL A 214 17.65 -4.23 3.11
CA VAL A 214 17.56 -3.99 1.67
C VAL A 214 18.85 -4.43 0.98
N ASP A 215 18.73 -5.17 -0.11
CA ASP A 215 19.81 -5.49 -1.03
C ASP A 215 19.53 -4.77 -2.37
N ILE A 216 20.47 -3.94 -2.82
CA ILE A 216 20.35 -3.14 -4.06
C ILE A 216 21.34 -3.63 -5.10
N VAL A 217 20.89 -3.76 -6.35
CA VAL A 217 21.72 -4.00 -7.53
C VAL A 217 21.42 -2.91 -8.56
N ASN A 218 22.31 -1.92 -8.67
CA ASN A 218 22.05 -0.69 -9.45
C ASN A 218 21.83 -0.94 -10.95
N ASN A 219 22.57 -1.88 -11.54
CA ASN A 219 22.41 -2.27 -12.95
C ASN A 219 21.61 -3.58 -13.10
N GLY A 220 20.85 -3.94 -12.07
CA GLY A 220 20.08 -5.18 -12.00
C GLY A 220 18.64 -5.02 -12.46
N GLY A 221 17.87 -6.09 -12.28
CA GLY A 221 16.45 -6.13 -12.60
C GLY A 221 16.17 -6.46 -14.06
N LYS A 222 14.89 -6.60 -14.40
CA LYS A 222 14.46 -7.05 -15.73
C LYS A 222 14.90 -6.11 -16.86
N GLU A 223 14.95 -4.82 -16.57
CA GLU A 223 15.31 -3.75 -17.52
C GLU A 223 16.77 -3.27 -17.33
N GLY A 224 17.53 -3.85 -16.39
CA GLY A 224 18.90 -3.42 -16.10
C GLY A 224 19.03 -2.00 -15.52
N LYS A 225 17.94 -1.42 -15.02
CA LYS A 225 17.89 -0.03 -14.50
C LYS A 225 17.95 0.06 -12.97
N GLY A 226 17.97 -1.08 -12.29
CA GLY A 226 17.93 -1.16 -10.84
C GLY A 226 17.06 -2.30 -10.35
N TYR A 227 17.52 -2.93 -9.29
CA TYR A 227 16.77 -3.95 -8.58
C TYR A 227 16.94 -3.78 -7.08
N ILE A 228 15.84 -4.00 -6.35
CA ILE A 228 15.78 -3.90 -4.90
C ILE A 228 15.13 -5.18 -4.39
N PHE A 229 15.83 -5.87 -3.49
CA PHE A 229 15.24 -6.88 -2.63
C PHE A 229 15.14 -6.31 -1.22
N ALA A 230 14.01 -6.43 -0.54
CA ALA A 230 13.88 -5.98 0.84
C ALA A 230 13.15 -7.01 1.70
N GLU A 231 13.41 -7.02 3.00
CA GLU A 231 12.78 -7.96 3.94
C GLU A 231 12.36 -7.24 5.22
N LYS A 232 11.25 -7.69 5.83
CA LYS A 232 10.89 -7.40 7.21
C LYS A 232 10.48 -8.68 7.94
N THR A 233 10.95 -8.81 9.17
CA THR A 233 10.47 -9.82 10.12
C THR A 233 9.09 -9.41 10.60
N ILE A 234 8.12 -10.32 10.49
CA ILE A 234 6.78 -10.07 10.98
C ILE A 234 6.78 -10.21 12.50
N ASP A 235 6.42 -9.13 13.19
CA ASP A 235 6.20 -9.16 14.64
C ASP A 235 4.68 -9.26 14.88
N PRO A 236 4.20 -10.28 15.63
CA PRO A 236 2.80 -10.37 16.01
C PRO A 236 2.24 -9.14 16.74
N THR A 237 3.13 -8.30 17.30
CA THR A 237 2.84 -7.05 17.99
C THR A 237 2.95 -5.80 17.10
N ASP A 238 3.26 -5.96 15.81
CA ASP A 238 3.23 -4.86 14.84
C ASP A 238 1.88 -4.11 14.97
N TRP A 239 1.96 -2.78 15.09
CA TRP A 239 0.89 -1.92 15.57
C TRP A 239 -0.45 -2.11 14.82
N PHE A 240 -0.37 -2.36 13.51
CA PHE A 240 -1.53 -2.48 12.62
C PHE A 240 -2.37 -3.73 12.88
N PHE A 241 -1.82 -4.83 13.42
CA PHE A 241 -2.60 -6.06 13.65
C PHE A 241 -3.70 -5.86 14.69
N SER A 242 -3.48 -4.98 15.66
CA SER A 242 -4.49 -4.64 16.67
C SER A 242 -5.67 -3.83 16.11
N PHE A 243 -5.46 -3.18 14.96
CA PHE A 243 -6.40 -2.25 14.34
C PHE A 243 -7.05 -2.79 13.05
N HIS A 244 -6.52 -3.87 12.49
CA HIS A 244 -6.93 -4.39 11.19
C HIS A 244 -6.85 -5.93 11.17
N PHE A 245 -7.92 -6.66 11.45
CA PHE A 245 -9.20 -6.24 12.02
C PHE A 245 -9.40 -6.90 13.38
N HIS A 246 -10.31 -6.37 14.18
CA HIS A 246 -10.73 -7.05 15.40
C HIS A 246 -11.25 -8.47 15.08
N GLU A 247 -10.74 -9.48 15.80
CA GLU A 247 -10.97 -10.93 15.58
C GLU A 247 -10.45 -11.50 14.25
N ASP A 248 -9.83 -10.69 13.39
CA ASP A 248 -9.28 -11.10 12.10
C ASP A 248 -8.00 -10.31 11.77
N PRO A 249 -6.91 -10.50 12.56
CA PRO A 249 -5.69 -9.71 12.40
C PRO A 249 -4.99 -10.07 11.09
N VAL A 250 -4.78 -9.06 10.25
CA VAL A 250 -4.18 -9.17 8.94
C VAL A 250 -3.51 -7.85 8.56
N MET A 251 -2.29 -7.88 8.03
CA MET A 251 -1.63 -6.66 7.55
C MET A 251 -2.47 -6.04 6.43
N PRO A 252 -2.82 -4.73 6.49
CA PRO A 252 -3.44 -4.05 5.37
C PRO A 252 -2.59 -4.18 4.10
N GLY A 253 -3.20 -4.55 2.97
CA GLY A 253 -2.49 -4.67 1.69
C GLY A 253 -1.85 -3.34 1.26
N SER A 254 -2.47 -2.23 1.63
CA SER A 254 -1.99 -0.86 1.47
C SER A 254 -0.62 -0.65 2.14
N LEU A 255 -0.38 -1.15 3.36
CA LEU A 255 0.92 -1.06 4.02
C LEU A 255 2.01 -1.88 3.31
N GLY A 256 1.63 -2.97 2.63
CA GLY A 256 2.57 -3.69 1.76
C GLY A 256 2.99 -2.88 0.53
N VAL A 257 2.11 -2.01 0.02
CA VAL A 257 2.45 -1.04 -1.02
C VAL A 257 3.34 0.07 -0.46
N GLU A 258 3.11 0.52 0.78
CA GLU A 258 3.98 1.48 1.45
C GLU A 258 5.39 0.92 1.68
N ALA A 259 5.52 -0.36 2.05
CA ALA A 259 6.82 -1.02 2.18
C ALA A 259 7.62 -1.03 0.87
N ILE A 260 6.93 -1.17 -0.27
CA ILE A 260 7.53 -1.06 -1.61
C ILE A 260 8.02 0.37 -1.85
N ILE A 261 7.21 1.37 -1.51
CA ILE A 261 7.58 2.79 -1.60
C ILE A 261 8.81 3.08 -0.74
N GLU A 262 8.84 2.64 0.52
CA GLU A 262 9.97 2.81 1.44
C GLU A 262 11.25 2.17 0.87
N ALA A 263 11.17 0.96 0.33
CA ALA A 263 12.31 0.31 -0.32
C ALA A 263 12.83 1.10 -1.55
N MET A 264 11.92 1.67 -2.35
CA MET A 264 12.30 2.57 -3.45
C MET A 264 12.93 3.88 -2.94
N GLN A 265 12.47 4.41 -1.80
CA GLN A 265 13.08 5.58 -1.16
C GLN A 265 14.50 5.26 -0.66
N VAL A 266 14.74 4.07 -0.10
CA VAL A 266 16.09 3.60 0.26
C VAL A 266 17.00 3.59 -0.98
N TYR A 267 16.53 3.05 -2.10
CA TYR A 267 17.28 3.08 -3.37
C TYR A 267 17.63 4.49 -3.81
N ALA A 268 16.69 5.43 -3.68
CA ALA A 268 16.90 6.82 -4.06
C ALA A 268 17.93 7.53 -3.19
N LEU A 269 17.90 7.30 -1.86
CA LEU A 269 18.87 7.85 -0.91
C LEU A 269 20.25 7.21 -1.06
N GLU A 270 20.31 5.89 -1.26
CA GLU A 270 21.57 5.15 -1.45
C GLU A 270 22.33 5.65 -2.68
N ASN A 271 21.61 5.93 -3.76
CA ASN A 271 22.18 6.42 -5.01
C ASN A 271 22.26 7.96 -5.10
N ASP A 272 21.97 8.65 -4.00
CA ASP A 272 21.92 10.11 -3.90
C ASP A 272 21.18 10.80 -5.07
N LEU A 273 20.02 10.27 -5.46
CA LEU A 273 19.31 10.73 -6.66
C LEU A 273 18.82 12.18 -6.54
N GLY A 274 18.66 12.71 -5.33
CA GLY A 274 18.32 14.09 -5.03
C GLY A 274 19.52 15.04 -4.93
N ALA A 275 20.73 14.63 -5.33
CA ALA A 275 21.95 15.44 -5.17
C ALA A 275 21.81 16.87 -5.73
N ASN A 276 21.18 16.99 -6.91
CA ASN A 276 21.01 18.26 -7.63
C ASN A 276 19.87 19.15 -7.11
N LEU A 277 19.08 18.67 -6.14
CA LEU A 277 18.02 19.43 -5.50
C LEU A 277 18.56 20.15 -4.26
N VAL A 278 18.05 21.36 -4.00
CA VAL A 278 18.47 22.21 -2.88
C VAL A 278 17.93 21.67 -1.57
N ASN A 279 16.62 21.38 -1.51
CA ASN A 279 15.95 20.82 -0.35
C ASN A 279 14.99 19.70 -0.81
N PRO A 280 15.53 18.52 -1.18
CA PRO A 280 14.72 17.42 -1.68
C PRO A 280 13.78 16.86 -0.60
N MET A 281 12.54 16.58 -1.01
CA MET A 281 11.57 15.78 -0.27
C MET A 281 11.01 14.66 -1.15
N PHE A 282 10.61 13.56 -0.52
CA PHE A 282 9.82 12.53 -1.20
C PHE A 282 8.37 13.00 -1.38
N SER A 283 7.80 12.76 -2.55
CA SER A 283 6.41 13.07 -2.86
C SER A 283 5.81 12.00 -3.76
N THR A 284 4.48 11.98 -3.82
CA THR A 284 3.74 11.27 -4.87
C THR A 284 3.81 12.04 -6.19
N VAL A 285 3.62 11.33 -7.30
CA VAL A 285 3.45 11.90 -8.65
C VAL A 285 2.04 11.56 -9.13
N LEU A 286 1.49 12.37 -10.04
CA LEU A 286 0.27 12.03 -10.76
C LEU A 286 0.50 10.77 -11.60
N SER A 287 0.09 9.63 -11.05
CA SER A 287 0.31 8.32 -11.65
C SER A 287 -0.86 7.40 -11.31
N LYS A 288 -0.93 6.31 -12.07
CA LYS A 288 -1.88 5.23 -11.82
C LYS A 288 -1.12 3.98 -11.40
N VAL A 289 -1.40 3.50 -10.20
CA VAL A 289 -0.85 2.27 -9.65
C VAL A 289 -1.90 1.17 -9.76
N LYS A 290 -1.48 -0.05 -10.09
CA LYS A 290 -2.34 -1.24 -10.09
C LYS A 290 -1.81 -2.25 -9.09
N TRP A 291 -2.70 -2.92 -8.39
CA TRP A 291 -2.32 -3.97 -7.45
C TRP A 291 -3.21 -5.20 -7.58
N LYS A 292 -2.63 -6.33 -7.20
CA LYS A 292 -3.26 -7.64 -7.19
C LYS A 292 -2.78 -8.42 -5.98
N TYR A 293 -3.72 -8.99 -5.23
CA TYR A 293 -3.49 -9.75 -4.01
C TYR A 293 -4.07 -11.16 -4.14
N ARG A 294 -3.25 -12.18 -3.87
CA ARG A 294 -3.63 -13.60 -3.84
C ARG A 294 -3.15 -14.28 -2.56
N GLY A 295 -3.08 -13.51 -1.49
CA GLY A 295 -2.71 -13.98 -0.17
C GLY A 295 -2.90 -12.90 0.89
N GLN A 296 -2.53 -13.24 2.12
CA GLN A 296 -2.64 -12.36 3.29
C GLN A 296 -1.48 -12.60 4.24
N ILE A 297 -0.99 -11.55 4.90
CA ILE A 297 -0.03 -11.65 6.01
C ILE A 297 -0.80 -11.53 7.32
N ASN A 298 -0.65 -12.52 8.20
CA ASN A 298 -1.23 -12.52 9.54
C ASN A 298 -0.11 -12.67 10.60
N PRO A 299 -0.44 -12.56 11.90
CA PRO A 299 0.57 -12.64 12.98
C PRO A 299 1.32 -13.97 13.08
N LEU A 300 0.92 -15.02 12.36
CA LEU A 300 1.61 -16.32 12.37
C LEU A 300 2.68 -16.42 11.27
N ASN A 301 2.70 -15.48 10.32
CA ASN A 301 3.76 -15.41 9.32
C ASN A 301 5.07 -14.95 9.96
N VAL A 302 6.20 -15.34 9.38
CA VAL A 302 7.54 -15.08 9.94
C VAL A 302 8.18 -13.89 9.24
N LYS A 303 8.03 -13.80 7.92
CA LYS A 303 8.74 -12.81 7.10
C LYS A 303 7.92 -12.33 5.92
N LEU A 304 8.04 -11.04 5.63
CA LEU A 304 7.69 -10.45 4.34
C LEU A 304 8.96 -10.16 3.54
N SER A 305 8.91 -10.36 2.23
CA SER A 305 9.99 -9.97 1.31
C SER A 305 9.44 -9.28 0.08
N LEU A 306 10.20 -8.34 -0.46
CA LEU A 306 9.87 -7.51 -1.61
C LEU A 306 10.88 -7.76 -2.72
N ASP A 307 10.39 -7.95 -3.94
CA ASP A 307 11.18 -7.98 -5.17
C ASP A 307 10.71 -6.82 -6.04
N ILE A 308 11.58 -5.81 -6.23
CA ILE A 308 11.25 -4.59 -6.96
C ILE A 308 12.22 -4.42 -8.13
N HIS A 309 11.66 -4.28 -9.33
CA HIS A 309 12.39 -4.00 -10.55
C HIS A 309 12.17 -2.54 -10.93
N ILE A 310 13.23 -1.74 -10.96
CA ILE A 310 13.16 -0.38 -11.46
C ILE A 310 12.99 -0.45 -12.97
N THR A 311 11.93 0.18 -13.47
CA THR A 311 11.58 0.23 -14.89
C THR A 311 11.93 1.58 -15.50
N ASP A 312 12.08 2.62 -14.68
CA ASP A 312 12.55 3.92 -15.14
C ASP A 312 13.09 4.81 -14.01
N VAL A 313 14.11 5.61 -14.33
CA VAL A 313 14.58 6.73 -13.51
C VAL A 313 14.70 7.95 -14.40
N ARG A 314 13.88 8.97 -14.15
CA ARG A 314 13.81 10.19 -14.96
C ARG A 314 14.33 11.36 -14.17
N HIS A 315 15.29 12.07 -14.75
CA HIS A 315 15.79 13.33 -14.22
C HIS A 315 15.17 14.48 -15.01
N GLU A 316 14.34 15.28 -14.34
CA GLU A 316 13.67 16.45 -14.88
C GLU A 316 14.13 17.69 -14.09
N ALA A 317 13.87 18.88 -14.62
CA ALA A 317 14.26 20.11 -13.92
C ALA A 317 13.49 20.23 -12.59
N GLY A 318 14.21 20.12 -11.46
CA GLY A 318 13.63 20.22 -10.12
C GLY A 318 12.92 18.95 -9.62
N GLN A 319 13.00 17.82 -10.35
CA GLN A 319 12.34 16.58 -9.97
C GLN A 319 13.10 15.35 -10.46
N VAL A 320 13.11 14.28 -9.66
CA VAL A 320 13.55 12.95 -10.07
C VAL A 320 12.42 11.95 -9.82
N THR A 321 12.00 11.27 -10.88
CA THR A 321 10.89 10.28 -10.83
C THR A 321 11.45 8.88 -10.97
N ILE A 322 11.04 7.96 -10.09
CA ILE A 322 11.46 6.56 -10.10
C ILE A 322 10.21 5.69 -10.26
N VAL A 323 10.21 4.84 -11.27
CA VAL A 323 9.10 3.93 -11.59
C VAL A 323 9.57 2.49 -11.42
N GLY A 324 8.74 1.65 -10.83
CA GLY A 324 9.05 0.24 -10.66
C GLY A 324 7.82 -0.66 -10.75
N ASP A 325 8.10 -1.94 -10.93
CA ASP A 325 7.17 -3.03 -10.72
C ASP A 325 7.65 -3.88 -9.54
N ALA A 326 6.73 -4.25 -8.67
CA ALA A 326 7.06 -4.91 -7.42
C ALA A 326 6.20 -6.14 -7.16
N SER A 327 6.76 -7.06 -6.40
CA SER A 327 6.01 -8.14 -5.78
C SER A 327 6.36 -8.27 -4.31
N LEU A 328 5.38 -8.73 -3.54
CA LEU A 328 5.55 -9.00 -2.12
C LEU A 328 5.22 -10.47 -1.86
N SER A 329 6.09 -11.13 -1.11
CA SER A 329 5.97 -12.51 -0.68
C SER A 329 5.84 -12.60 0.83
N LYS A 330 5.03 -13.54 1.31
CA LYS A 330 5.00 -13.96 2.71
C LYS A 330 5.69 -15.32 2.82
N ASP A 331 6.68 -15.46 3.69
CA ASP A 331 7.38 -16.74 3.89
C ASP A 331 7.82 -17.42 2.56
N GLY A 332 8.24 -16.61 1.57
CA GLY A 332 8.64 -17.06 0.22
C GLY A 332 7.50 -17.27 -0.79
N LEU A 333 6.23 -17.26 -0.36
CA LEU A 333 5.08 -17.36 -1.24
C LEU A 333 4.68 -15.97 -1.77
N ARG A 334 4.80 -15.74 -3.08
CA ARG A 334 4.45 -14.47 -3.72
C ARG A 334 2.94 -14.23 -3.69
N ILE A 335 2.50 -13.18 -3.00
CA ILE A 335 1.09 -12.88 -2.76
C ILE A 335 0.64 -11.57 -3.38
N TYR A 336 1.51 -10.57 -3.52
CA TYR A 336 1.17 -9.30 -4.16
C TYR A 336 1.93 -9.11 -5.46
N GLU A 337 1.27 -8.42 -6.39
CA GLU A 337 1.87 -7.84 -7.58
C GLU A 337 1.38 -6.39 -7.67
N VAL A 338 2.32 -5.46 -7.76
CA VAL A 338 2.08 -4.02 -7.87
C VAL A 338 2.82 -3.55 -9.11
N ALA A 339 2.10 -2.93 -10.04
CA ALA A 339 2.67 -2.43 -11.28
C ALA A 339 2.53 -0.92 -11.35
N ASP A 340 3.48 -0.29 -12.06
CA ASP A 340 3.50 1.15 -12.29
C ASP A 340 3.58 1.95 -10.96
N ILE A 341 4.27 1.45 -9.93
CA ILE A 341 4.46 2.21 -8.67
C ILE A 341 5.49 3.32 -8.89
N VAL A 342 5.19 4.52 -8.39
CA VAL A 342 6.00 5.72 -8.65
C VAL A 342 6.30 6.45 -7.35
N ILE A 343 7.57 6.82 -7.17
CA ILE A 343 7.99 7.82 -6.19
C ILE A 343 8.68 8.98 -6.90
N CYS A 344 8.70 10.16 -6.30
CA CYS A 344 9.57 11.22 -6.76
C CYS A 344 10.30 11.93 -5.62
N LEU A 345 11.44 12.50 -5.96
CA LEU A 345 12.12 13.54 -5.21
C LEU A 345 11.87 14.88 -5.91
N LYS A 346 11.42 15.89 -5.18
CA LYS A 346 11.24 17.27 -5.67
C LYS A 346 11.64 18.27 -4.59
N GLU A 347 11.73 19.55 -4.94
CA GLU A 347 11.95 20.61 -3.95
C GLU A 347 10.78 20.71 -2.97
N ALA A 348 11.09 20.91 -1.69
CA ALA A 348 10.12 21.03 -0.60
C ALA A 348 9.42 22.39 -0.52
#